data_AF-A0A948RXP0-F1
#
_entry.id   AF-A0A948RXP0-F1
#
_cell.length_a   1.000
_cell.length_b   1.000
_cell.length_c   1.000
_cell.angle_alpha   90.00
_cell.angle_beta   90.00
_cell.angle_gamma   90.00
#
_symmetry.space_group_name_H-M   'P 1'
#
loop_
_entity.id
_entity.type
_entity.pdbx_description
1 polymer ?
#
loop_
_entity_poly.entity_id
_entity_poly.type
_entity_poly.pdbx_seq_one_letter_code
_entity_poly.pdbx_strand_id
1 'polypeptide(L)'
;IPAGEIERFVVERIKGIGADPKLQEKVLETIRANVKGQLDELDCERRTISKDLKRWSARVKRLVGSSSKGRDRKSGAAALVDLQGRIESAEGRLGEINKRKAELESSRVDEKELNIAMENFVPIWDTLSPREQARAIQLLVERVVYDGDMLSITFRPSGIKALIEEG
;
A
#
# COMPACT_ATOMS: atom_id res chain seq x y z
N ILE A 1 22.93 -18.07 7.46
CA ILE A 1 22.10 -19.09 6.77
C ILE A 1 22.41 -18.99 5.28
N PRO A 2 22.81 -20.07 4.60
CA PRO A 2 23.09 -20.04 3.16
C PRO A 2 21.81 -19.77 2.36
N ALA A 3 21.90 -18.93 1.33
CA ALA A 3 20.73 -18.43 0.57
C ALA A 3 19.84 -19.56 -0.01
N GLY A 4 20.44 -20.70 -0.40
CA GLY A 4 19.71 -21.83 -0.97
C GLY A 4 18.90 -22.68 0.04
N GLU A 5 19.06 -22.49 1.34
CA GLU A 5 18.17 -23.09 2.37
C GLU A 5 16.95 -22.22 2.60
N ILE A 6 17.13 -20.88 2.61
CA ILE A 6 16.04 -19.91 2.75
C ILE A 6 15.11 -20.00 1.53
N GLU A 7 15.66 -20.09 0.32
CA GLU A 7 14.84 -20.22 -0.90
C GLU A 7 13.96 -21.47 -0.85
N ARG A 8 14.53 -22.62 -0.50
CA ARG A 8 13.78 -23.89 -0.41
C ARG A 8 12.68 -23.84 0.64
N PHE A 9 12.97 -23.22 1.79
CA PHE A 9 12.01 -23.03 2.86
C PHE A 9 10.88 -22.06 2.48
N VAL A 10 11.20 -20.97 1.77
CA VAL A 10 10.20 -20.04 1.22
C VAL A 10 9.33 -20.73 0.17
N VAL A 11 9.92 -21.56 -0.70
CA VAL A 11 9.20 -22.36 -1.70
C VAL A 11 8.26 -23.36 -1.03
N GLU A 12 8.73 -24.14 -0.06
CA GLU A 12 7.87 -25.07 0.70
C GLU A 12 6.76 -24.34 1.44
N ARG A 13 7.03 -23.14 1.95
CA ARG A 13 6.00 -22.35 2.63
C ARG A 13 4.96 -21.80 1.65
N ILE A 14 5.37 -21.33 0.48
CA ILE A 14 4.45 -20.88 -0.60
C ILE A 14 3.61 -22.07 -1.11
N LYS A 15 4.21 -23.24 -1.31
CA LYS A 15 3.48 -24.48 -1.63
C LYS A 15 2.53 -24.90 -0.51
N GLY A 16 2.96 -24.80 0.74
CA GLY A 16 2.12 -25.08 1.90
C GLY A 16 0.94 -24.13 2.03
N ILE A 17 1.10 -22.86 1.64
CA ILE A 17 0.00 -21.90 1.50
C ILE A 17 -0.92 -22.30 0.35
N GLY A 18 -0.42 -22.89 -0.75
CA GLY A 18 -1.26 -23.38 -1.85
C GLY A 18 -2.05 -24.65 -1.55
N ALA A 19 -1.52 -25.52 -0.69
CA ALA A 19 -2.08 -26.85 -0.42
C ALA A 19 -2.95 -26.93 0.85
N ASP A 20 -2.84 -25.96 1.77
CA ASP A 20 -3.60 -25.95 3.03
C ASP A 20 -4.63 -24.79 3.06
N PRO A 21 -5.94 -25.10 2.92
CA PRO A 21 -7.01 -24.11 3.01
C PRO A 21 -7.00 -23.28 4.29
N LYS A 22 -6.54 -23.83 5.42
CA LYS A 22 -6.46 -23.09 6.69
C LYS A 22 -5.31 -22.07 6.69
N LEU A 23 -4.22 -22.37 5.98
CA LEU A 23 -3.14 -21.40 5.79
C LEU A 23 -3.54 -20.32 4.79
N GLN A 24 -4.32 -20.63 3.76
CA GLN A 24 -4.90 -19.65 2.83
C GLN A 24 -5.78 -18.63 3.57
N GLU A 25 -6.69 -19.12 4.42
CA GLU A 25 -7.56 -18.28 5.23
C GLU A 25 -6.74 -17.34 6.14
N LYS A 26 -5.71 -17.87 6.81
CA LYS A 26 -4.84 -17.07 7.69
C LYS A 26 -3.99 -16.04 6.93
N VAL A 27 -3.51 -16.38 5.73
CA VAL A 27 -2.77 -15.44 4.86
C VAL A 27 -3.70 -14.34 4.38
N LEU A 28 -4.92 -14.69 3.96
CA LEU A 28 -5.95 -13.75 3.54
C LEU A 28 -6.36 -12.80 4.69
N GLU A 29 -6.52 -13.32 5.91
CA GLU A 29 -6.79 -12.52 7.11
C GLU A 29 -5.64 -11.53 7.38
N THR A 30 -4.39 -11.98 7.26
CA THR A 30 -3.20 -11.13 7.43
C THR A 30 -3.15 -10.03 6.36
N ILE A 31 -3.42 -10.36 5.10
CA ILE A 31 -3.47 -9.38 4.00
C ILE A 31 -4.58 -8.37 4.24
N ARG A 32 -5.79 -8.82 4.60
CA ARG A 32 -6.93 -7.96 4.89
C ARG A 32 -6.64 -7.03 6.08
N ALA A 33 -6.01 -7.53 7.14
CA ALA A 33 -5.62 -6.74 8.30
C ALA A 33 -4.58 -5.67 7.92
N ASN A 34 -3.60 -6.01 7.09
CA ASN A 34 -2.58 -5.07 6.62
C ASN A 34 -3.19 -3.96 5.73
N VAL A 35 -4.00 -4.33 4.74
CA VAL A 35 -4.71 -3.37 3.87
C VAL A 35 -5.59 -2.44 4.71
N LYS A 36 -6.32 -2.98 5.69
CA LYS A 36 -7.12 -2.18 6.62
C LYS A 36 -6.26 -1.20 7.41
N GLY A 37 -5.13 -1.66 7.97
CA GLY A 37 -4.19 -0.79 8.70
C GLY A 37 -3.66 0.37 7.84
N GLN A 38 -3.28 0.10 6.59
CA GLN A 38 -2.83 1.14 5.66
C GLN A 38 -3.95 2.13 5.32
N LEU A 39 -5.19 1.65 5.11
CA LEU A 39 -6.34 2.51 4.86
C LEU A 39 -6.66 3.40 6.06
N ASP A 40 -6.57 2.88 7.28
CA ASP A 40 -6.78 3.61 8.52
C ASP A 40 -5.70 4.69 8.73
N GLU A 41 -4.45 4.38 8.45
CA GLU A 41 -3.33 5.34 8.51
C GLU A 41 -3.53 6.48 7.49
N LEU A 42 -3.85 6.14 6.24
CA LEU A 42 -4.17 7.12 5.20
C LEU A 42 -5.39 7.96 5.56
N ASP A 43 -6.40 7.40 6.24
CA ASP A 43 -7.55 8.17 6.73
C ASP A 43 -7.18 9.13 7.86
N CYS A 44 -6.33 8.71 8.77
CA CYS A 44 -5.81 9.57 9.83
C CYS A 44 -5.01 10.75 9.25
N GLU A 45 -4.14 10.50 8.27
CA GLU A 45 -3.39 11.53 7.56
C GLU A 45 -4.35 12.49 6.83
N ARG A 46 -5.30 11.94 6.05
CA ARG A 46 -6.33 12.71 5.33
C ARG A 46 -7.13 13.63 6.26
N ARG A 47 -7.55 13.13 7.43
CA ARG A 47 -8.31 13.91 8.42
C ARG A 47 -7.49 15.07 8.98
N THR A 48 -6.20 14.84 9.22
CA THR A 48 -5.29 15.87 9.72
C THR A 48 -5.11 16.98 8.70
N ILE A 49 -4.76 16.62 7.45
CA ILE A 49 -4.58 17.57 6.36
C ILE A 49 -5.88 18.34 6.07
N SER A 50 -7.04 17.67 6.11
CA SER A 50 -8.33 18.33 5.93
C SER A 50 -8.65 19.37 7.01
N LYS A 51 -8.29 19.10 8.27
CA LYS A 51 -8.44 20.09 9.36
C LYS A 51 -7.51 21.29 9.15
N ASP A 52 -6.28 21.04 8.73
CA ASP A 52 -5.31 22.10 8.47
C ASP A 52 -5.72 22.98 7.29
N LEU A 53 -6.24 22.40 6.20
CA LEU A 53 -6.81 23.15 5.09
C LEU A 53 -7.97 24.06 5.51
N LYS A 54 -8.88 23.58 6.37
CA LYS A 54 -9.94 24.42 6.93
C LYS A 54 -9.38 25.58 7.76
N ARG A 55 -8.32 25.34 8.52
CA ARG A 55 -7.66 26.36 9.34
C ARG A 55 -6.93 27.40 8.48
N TRP A 56 -6.17 26.98 7.47
CA TRP A 56 -5.42 27.86 6.59
C TRP A 56 -6.33 28.68 5.67
N SER A 57 -7.38 28.07 5.10
CA SER A 57 -8.38 28.80 4.31
C SER A 57 -9.12 29.87 5.13
N ALA A 58 -9.46 29.59 6.40
CA ALA A 58 -10.01 30.59 7.30
C ALA A 58 -9.02 31.74 7.59
N ARG A 59 -7.72 31.43 7.68
CA ARG A 59 -6.67 32.45 7.86
C ARG A 59 -6.47 33.31 6.62
N VAL A 60 -6.51 32.73 5.41
CA VAL A 60 -6.49 33.45 4.14
C VAL A 60 -7.66 34.45 4.08
N LYS A 61 -8.89 33.99 4.34
CA LYS A 61 -10.08 34.87 4.39
C LYS A 61 -9.91 36.05 5.35
N ARG A 62 -9.33 35.81 6.53
CA ARG A 62 -9.06 36.86 7.53
C ARG A 62 -8.01 37.86 7.06
N LEU A 63 -6.91 37.39 6.47
CA LEU A 63 -5.84 38.25 5.96
C LEU A 63 -6.30 39.12 4.78
N VAL A 64 -7.10 38.55 3.86
CA VAL A 64 -7.74 39.31 2.77
C VAL A 64 -8.68 40.38 3.34
N GLY A 65 -9.52 40.02 4.32
CA GLY A 65 -10.42 40.97 4.97
C GLY A 65 -9.73 42.07 5.79
N SER A 66 -8.51 41.83 6.28
CA SER A 66 -7.71 42.77 7.08
C SER A 66 -6.86 43.71 6.22
N SER A 67 -6.44 43.25 5.03
CA SER A 67 -5.59 44.00 4.10
C SER A 67 -6.29 45.21 3.47
N SER A 68 -7.62 45.26 3.51
CA SER A 68 -8.43 46.41 3.07
C SER A 68 -8.36 47.62 4.01
N LYS A 69 -7.78 47.49 5.21
CA LYS A 69 -7.78 48.54 6.26
C LYS A 69 -6.45 49.31 6.47
N GLY A 70 -5.39 49.04 5.69
CA GLY A 70 -4.23 49.95 5.58
C GLY A 70 -2.85 49.46 6.10
N ARG A 71 -1.82 50.27 5.78
CA ARG A 71 -0.35 50.24 6.02
C ARG A 71 0.49 48.97 5.79
N ASP A 72 -0.04 47.76 5.93
CA ASP A 72 0.79 46.52 5.90
C ASP A 72 0.61 45.64 4.65
N ARG A 73 0.20 46.25 3.53
CA ARG A 73 -0.19 45.54 2.29
C ARG A 73 0.89 44.60 1.74
N LYS A 74 2.17 44.97 1.81
CA LYS A 74 3.28 44.11 1.32
C LYS A 74 3.52 42.89 2.21
N SER A 75 3.49 43.08 3.54
CA SER A 75 3.64 42.00 4.52
C SER A 75 2.47 41.02 4.47
N GLY A 76 1.24 41.55 4.36
CA GLY A 76 0.03 40.73 4.16
C GLY A 76 0.03 39.95 2.85
N ALA A 77 0.50 40.54 1.74
CA ALA A 77 0.60 39.85 0.46
C ALA A 77 1.59 38.68 0.49
N ALA A 78 2.78 38.86 1.08
CA ALA A 78 3.76 37.77 1.22
C ALA A 78 3.23 36.61 2.07
N ALA A 79 2.55 36.91 3.19
CA ALA A 79 1.93 35.90 4.05
C ALA A 79 0.78 35.16 3.37
N LEU A 80 0.03 35.81 2.47
CA LEU A 80 -1.01 35.18 1.66
C LEU A 80 -0.42 34.20 0.64
N VAL A 81 0.67 34.58 -0.03
CA VAL A 81 1.36 33.70 -0.99
C VAL A 81 1.90 32.44 -0.31
N ASP A 82 2.54 32.56 0.86
CA ASP A 82 3.00 31.39 1.64
C ASP A 82 1.84 30.48 2.05
N LEU A 83 0.73 31.05 2.53
CA LEU A 83 -0.46 30.26 2.88
C LEU A 83 -1.10 29.58 1.68
N GLN A 84 -1.14 30.24 0.53
CA GLN A 84 -1.68 29.68 -0.70
C GLN A 84 -0.83 28.48 -1.18
N GLY A 85 0.50 28.60 -1.15
CA GLY A 85 1.39 27.48 -1.48
C GLY A 85 1.23 26.28 -0.54
N ARG A 86 1.00 26.51 0.76
CA ARG A 86 0.71 25.44 1.73
C ARG A 86 -0.62 24.75 1.45
N ILE A 87 -1.64 25.51 1.05
CA ILE A 87 -2.95 24.98 0.67
C ILE A 87 -2.81 24.09 -0.57
N GLU A 88 -2.14 24.57 -1.62
CA GLU A 88 -1.93 23.83 -2.86
C GLU A 88 -1.16 22.53 -2.62
N SER A 89 -0.09 22.57 -1.82
CA SER A 89 0.68 21.37 -1.45
C SER A 89 -0.17 20.36 -0.68
N ALA A 90 -1.00 20.82 0.27
CA ALA A 90 -1.89 19.95 1.02
C ALA A 90 -3.01 19.35 0.18
N GLU A 91 -3.56 20.10 -0.78
CA GLU A 91 -4.53 19.60 -1.75
C GLU A 91 -3.92 18.54 -2.66
N GLY A 92 -2.69 18.76 -3.13
CA GLY A 92 -1.92 17.76 -3.88
C GLY A 92 -1.74 16.46 -3.09
N ARG A 93 -1.34 16.57 -1.81
CA ARG A 93 -1.18 15.41 -0.93
C ARG A 93 -2.49 14.66 -0.69
N LEU A 94 -3.63 15.37 -0.55
CA LEU A 94 -4.94 14.73 -0.49
C LEU A 94 -5.28 13.96 -1.77
N GLY A 95 -4.91 14.49 -2.93
CA GLY A 95 -5.06 13.80 -4.21
C GLY A 95 -4.28 12.48 -4.25
N GLU A 96 -3.03 12.49 -3.83
CA GLU A 96 -2.18 11.30 -3.73
C GLU A 96 -2.77 10.25 -2.77
N ILE A 97 -3.19 10.69 -1.57
CA ILE A 97 -3.81 9.81 -0.58
C ILE A 97 -5.07 9.15 -1.16
N ASN A 98 -5.94 9.92 -1.80
CA ASN A 98 -7.16 9.37 -2.40
C ASN A 98 -6.85 8.36 -3.51
N LYS A 99 -5.86 8.64 -4.36
CA LYS A 99 -5.41 7.70 -5.39
C LYS A 99 -4.90 6.40 -4.75
N ARG A 100 -4.07 6.51 -3.72
CA ARG A 100 -3.51 5.33 -3.03
C ARG A 100 -4.58 4.49 -2.34
N LYS A 101 -5.59 5.12 -1.75
CA LYS A 101 -6.74 4.43 -1.17
C LYS A 101 -7.53 3.68 -2.24
N ALA A 102 -7.80 4.29 -3.38
CA ALA A 102 -8.48 3.63 -4.50
C ALA A 102 -7.68 2.43 -5.06
N GLU A 103 -6.34 2.56 -5.14
CA GLU A 103 -5.47 1.44 -5.50
C GLU A 103 -5.58 0.28 -4.51
N LEU A 104 -5.54 0.57 -3.20
CA LEU A 104 -5.66 -0.46 -2.16
C LEU A 104 -7.04 -1.12 -2.15
N GLU A 105 -8.11 -0.35 -2.32
CA GLU A 105 -9.49 -0.85 -2.39
C GLU A 105 -9.71 -1.74 -3.62
N SER A 106 -9.12 -1.37 -4.76
CA SER A 106 -9.19 -2.19 -6.00
C SER A 106 -8.26 -3.41 -6.00
N SER A 107 -7.29 -3.47 -5.09
CA SER A 107 -6.40 -4.64 -4.91
C SER A 107 -6.93 -5.66 -3.89
N ARG A 108 -8.19 -5.53 -3.47
CA ARG A 108 -8.79 -6.43 -2.48
C ARG A 108 -9.05 -7.80 -3.12
N VAL A 109 -8.13 -8.73 -2.89
CA VAL A 109 -8.24 -10.13 -3.34
C VAL A 109 -9.34 -10.84 -2.55
N ASP A 110 -10.28 -11.45 -3.26
CA ASP A 110 -11.30 -12.31 -2.64
C ASP A 110 -10.74 -13.72 -2.37
N GLU A 111 -11.30 -14.40 -1.37
CA GLU A 111 -10.92 -15.77 -0.99
C GLU A 111 -11.09 -16.76 -2.15
N LYS A 112 -12.14 -16.57 -2.95
CA LYS A 112 -12.37 -17.38 -4.15
C LYS A 112 -11.33 -17.13 -5.23
N GLU A 113 -10.92 -15.89 -5.43
CA GLU A 113 -9.89 -15.52 -6.41
C GLU A 113 -8.52 -16.06 -5.96
N LEU A 114 -8.22 -16.00 -4.66
CA LEU A 114 -7.01 -16.59 -4.10
C LEU A 114 -7.01 -18.11 -4.27
N ASN A 115 -8.12 -18.79 -4.01
CA ASN A 115 -8.19 -20.25 -4.17
C ASN A 115 -8.01 -20.66 -5.63
N ILE A 116 -8.67 -20.00 -6.57
CA ILE A 116 -8.52 -20.27 -8.01
C ILE A 116 -7.07 -20.02 -8.45
N ALA A 117 -6.48 -18.89 -8.04
CA ALA A 117 -5.10 -18.55 -8.36
C ALA A 117 -4.13 -19.60 -7.80
N MET A 118 -4.34 -20.07 -6.57
CA MET A 118 -3.47 -21.09 -5.95
C MET A 118 -3.68 -22.48 -6.57
N GLU A 119 -4.91 -22.88 -6.91
CA GLU A 119 -5.22 -24.13 -7.61
C GLU A 119 -4.56 -24.19 -8.99
N ASN A 120 -4.53 -23.08 -9.72
CA ASN A 120 -3.87 -22.99 -11.03
C ASN A 120 -2.35 -22.87 -10.92
N PHE A 121 -1.84 -22.23 -9.86
CA PHE A 121 -0.42 -21.99 -9.68
C PHE A 121 0.36 -23.23 -9.24
N VAL A 122 -0.20 -24.07 -8.36
CA VAL A 122 0.51 -25.26 -7.82
C VAL A 122 0.95 -26.23 -8.94
N PRO A 123 0.11 -26.59 -9.92
CA PRO A 123 0.51 -27.44 -11.06
C PRO A 123 1.58 -26.80 -11.94
N ILE A 124 1.48 -25.49 -12.23
CA ILE A 124 2.45 -24.77 -13.06
C ILE A 124 3.80 -24.73 -12.34
N TRP A 125 3.78 -24.42 -11.05
CA TRP A 125 4.97 -24.36 -10.20
C TRP A 125 5.76 -25.67 -10.18
N ASP A 126 5.07 -26.82 -10.12
CA ASP A 126 5.69 -28.14 -10.12
C ASP A 126 6.37 -28.51 -11.44
N THR A 127 6.05 -27.79 -12.53
CA THR A 127 6.71 -27.95 -13.84
C THR A 127 7.91 -27.02 -14.05
N LEU A 128 8.08 -26.00 -13.22
CA LEU A 128 9.19 -25.05 -13.31
C LEU A 128 10.49 -25.64 -12.75
N SER A 129 11.61 -25.36 -13.43
CA SER A 129 12.94 -25.68 -12.90
C SER A 129 13.25 -24.86 -11.64
N PRO A 130 14.19 -25.30 -10.78
CA PRO A 130 14.57 -24.55 -9.57
C PRO A 130 14.98 -23.10 -9.85
N ARG A 131 15.57 -22.84 -11.02
CA ARG A 131 15.98 -21.50 -11.45
C ARG A 131 14.78 -20.62 -11.84
N GLU A 132 13.76 -21.20 -12.45
CA GLU A 132 12.53 -20.49 -12.83
C GLU A 132 11.65 -20.23 -11.61
N GLN A 133 11.58 -21.18 -10.67
CA GLN A 133 10.93 -21.01 -9.37
C GLN A 133 11.53 -19.82 -8.59
N ALA A 134 12.88 -19.73 -8.52
CA ALA A 134 13.54 -18.60 -7.88
C ALA A 134 13.19 -17.26 -8.55
N ARG A 135 13.10 -17.24 -9.89
CA ARG A 135 12.72 -16.05 -10.65
C ARG A 135 11.26 -15.64 -10.41
N ALA A 136 10.35 -16.62 -10.34
CA ALA A 136 8.94 -16.38 -10.03
C ALA A 136 8.77 -15.80 -8.62
N ILE A 137 9.50 -16.32 -7.61
CA ILE A 137 9.50 -15.75 -6.25
C ILE A 137 10.01 -14.32 -6.23
N GLN A 138 11.08 -14.00 -6.96
CA GLN A 138 11.58 -12.62 -7.04
C GLN A 138 10.58 -11.64 -7.66
N LEU A 139 9.67 -12.12 -8.51
CA LEU A 139 8.62 -11.32 -9.12
C LEU A 139 7.40 -11.17 -8.21
N LEU A 140 7.12 -12.19 -7.39
CA LEU A 140 5.97 -12.26 -6.48
C LEU A 140 6.22 -11.63 -5.11
N VAL A 141 7.45 -11.75 -4.62
CA VAL A 141 7.81 -11.40 -3.25
C VAL A 141 8.71 -10.18 -3.25
N GLU A 142 8.26 -9.12 -2.58
CA GLU A 142 8.99 -7.86 -2.42
C GLU A 142 10.04 -7.98 -1.31
N ARG A 143 9.69 -8.67 -0.22
CA ARG A 143 10.57 -8.82 0.93
C ARG A 143 10.23 -10.10 1.69
N VAL A 144 11.27 -10.82 2.10
CA VAL A 144 11.19 -11.91 3.07
C VAL A 144 11.96 -11.49 4.32
N VAL A 145 11.29 -11.42 5.46
CA VAL A 145 11.93 -11.22 6.76
C VAL A 145 11.81 -12.53 7.52
N TYR A 146 12.95 -13.10 7.89
CA TYR A 146 13.05 -14.30 8.71
C TYR A 146 13.83 -13.96 9.98
N ASP A 147 13.19 -14.07 11.14
CA ASP A 147 13.82 -13.79 12.44
C ASP A 147 14.24 -15.05 13.22
N GLY A 148 14.06 -16.24 12.64
CA GLY A 148 14.32 -17.53 13.28
C GLY A 148 13.05 -18.28 13.65
N ASP A 149 12.04 -17.58 14.17
CA ASP A 149 10.77 -18.16 14.63
C ASP A 149 9.57 -17.72 13.77
N MET A 150 9.68 -16.55 13.12
CA MET A 150 8.63 -15.95 12.31
C MET A 150 9.15 -15.59 10.92
N LEU A 151 8.39 -16.03 9.91
CA LEU A 151 8.61 -15.70 8.51
C LEU A 151 7.54 -14.72 8.05
N SER A 152 7.93 -13.49 7.76
CA SER A 152 7.06 -12.47 7.18
C SER A 152 7.38 -12.28 5.70
N ILE A 153 6.40 -12.55 4.84
CA ILE A 153 6.52 -12.41 3.39
C ILE A 153 5.67 -11.21 2.96
N THR A 154 6.31 -10.21 2.36
CA THR A 154 5.65 -9.08 1.71
C THR A 154 5.55 -9.39 0.23
N PHE A 155 4.33 -9.54 -0.28
CA PHE A 155 4.07 -9.77 -1.70
C PHE A 155 4.01 -8.45 -2.47
N ARG A 156 4.44 -8.47 -3.74
CA ARG A 156 4.31 -7.34 -4.65
C ARG A 156 2.85 -7.26 -5.12
N PRO A 157 2.18 -6.09 -5.03
CA PRO A 157 0.81 -5.92 -5.53
C PRO A 157 0.63 -6.28 -7.01
N SER A 158 1.68 -6.05 -7.82
CA SER A 158 1.73 -6.44 -9.23
C SER A 158 1.88 -7.95 -9.45
N GLY A 159 2.56 -8.65 -8.54
CA GLY A 159 2.80 -10.09 -8.64
C GLY A 159 1.53 -10.90 -8.37
N ILE A 160 0.74 -10.48 -7.38
CA ILE A 160 -0.55 -11.11 -7.08
C ILE A 160 -1.53 -10.94 -8.26
N LYS A 161 -1.59 -9.75 -8.87
CA LYS A 161 -2.44 -9.51 -10.06
C LYS A 161 -2.04 -10.39 -11.25
N ALA A 162 -0.75 -10.54 -11.52
CA ALA A 162 -0.27 -11.43 -12.59
C ALA A 162 -0.68 -12.89 -12.36
N LEU A 163 -0.69 -13.34 -11.10
CA LEU A 163 -1.15 -14.69 -10.73
C LEU A 163 -2.65 -14.90 -10.94
N ILE A 164 -3.44 -13.83 -10.85
CA ILE A 164 -4.90 -13.86 -11.10
C ILE A 164 -5.20 -13.78 -12.60
N GLU A 165 -4.35 -13.10 -13.40
CA GLU A 165 -4.53 -12.93 -14.84
C GLU A 165 -4.00 -14.09 -15.70
N GLU A 166 -3.04 -14.89 -15.20
CA GLU A 166 -2.48 -16.08 -15.89
C GLU A 166 -3.15 -17.41 -15.48
N GLY A 167 -4.18 -17.39 -14.65
CA GLY A 167 -5.00 -18.55 -14.26
C GLY A 167 -6.28 -18.67 -15.06
#